data_AF-A0A1T5JMI8-F1
#
_entry.id   AF-A0A1T5JMI8-F1
#
_cell.length_a   1.000
_cell.length_b   1.000
_cell.length_c   1.000
_cell.angle_alpha   90.00
_cell.angle_beta   90.00
_cell.angle_gamma   90.00
#
_symmetry.space_group_name_H-M   'P 1'
#
loop_
_entity.id
_entity.type
_entity.pdbx_description
1 polymer ?
#
loop_
_entity_poly.entity_id
_entity_poly.type
_entity_poly.pdbx_seq_one_letter_code
_entity_poly.pdbx_strand_id
1 'polypeptide(L)'
;MQFANPIWLWALSGLAIPIGIHLLSRKEGKVIYIGSLRHLDESNTKQFRALKLNEVLLLVIRCILIIVTVLLLAGLQVLNIPAASSKWLVIEPGIQKDARLNSLTDSLTAAGYETHFMAFDFPVREDTTAVNTANYWPLIEQLKAKVIQDIVVISHSHLKDFTGERIPVPPTLKWITVDAKPGQSIVLAQRYTSDSATVRLAKSDGSQMRYTYQQTAITPEQRTVTAEGATAQLGSTDTLHVIIAYDKAFQFDANIVTASLKAIRKIPAAPIAIHITPAENFKYTSADWLVWLSEKKMTYKDACHKITYKNNAASTDILLQEGPQSPFQQWLLTSRLTIDIALQHHLTTRLASVMLNNPETIAIATKADKRILPEEFLSASSEKYTPVLKRAAVTTPLDKYLIILLAFMVLTERLLAYHRNQ
;
A
#
# COMPACT_ATOMS: atom_id res chain seq x y z
N MET A 1 2.91 28.64 -12.47
CA MET A 1 4.16 29.14 -13.08
C MET A 1 5.32 28.53 -12.33
N GLN A 2 6.38 28.16 -13.04
CA GLN A 2 7.60 27.58 -12.50
C GLN A 2 8.80 28.29 -13.11
N PHE A 3 9.92 28.38 -12.39
CA PHE A 3 11.17 28.95 -12.89
C PHE A 3 12.21 27.85 -13.00
N ALA A 4 12.90 27.76 -14.14
CA ALA A 4 13.99 26.80 -14.31
C ALA A 4 15.19 27.13 -13.42
N ASN A 5 15.50 28.43 -13.28
CA ASN A 5 16.65 28.92 -12.52
C ASN A 5 16.21 30.07 -11.60
N PRO A 6 15.55 29.79 -10.46
CA PRO A 6 14.99 30.83 -9.58
C PRO A 6 16.03 31.78 -9.00
N ILE A 7 17.33 31.42 -9.02
CA ILE A 7 18.41 32.29 -8.55
C ILE A 7 18.50 33.61 -9.32
N TRP A 8 18.13 33.63 -10.61
CA TRP A 8 18.13 34.86 -11.41
C TRP A 8 17.10 35.89 -10.94
N LEU A 9 16.10 35.52 -10.15
CA LEU A 9 15.15 36.48 -9.58
C LEU A 9 15.84 37.51 -8.68
N TRP A 10 17.01 37.20 -8.10
CA TRP A 10 17.82 38.18 -7.37
C TRP A 10 18.29 39.35 -8.24
N ALA A 11 18.40 39.17 -9.56
CA ALA A 11 18.72 40.25 -10.48
C ALA A 11 17.62 41.32 -10.58
N LEU A 12 16.40 41.08 -10.05
CA LEU A 12 15.41 42.14 -9.86
C LEU A 12 15.88 43.25 -8.91
N SER A 13 16.86 43.00 -8.04
CA SER A 13 17.52 44.05 -7.27
C SER A 13 18.14 45.14 -8.17
N GLY A 14 18.48 44.80 -9.42
CA GLY A 14 18.94 45.75 -10.44
C GLY A 14 17.93 46.85 -10.80
N LEU A 15 16.63 46.69 -10.49
CA LEU A 15 15.65 47.77 -10.63
C LEU A 15 15.98 48.99 -9.75
N ALA A 16 16.75 48.81 -8.68
CA ALA A 16 17.21 49.92 -7.84
C ALA A 16 18.08 50.91 -8.61
N ILE A 17 18.77 50.47 -9.68
CA ILE A 17 19.66 51.32 -10.49
C ILE A 17 18.88 52.40 -11.24
N PRO A 18 17.94 52.09 -12.16
CA PRO A 18 17.21 53.12 -12.90
C PRO A 18 16.35 53.99 -11.98
N ILE A 19 15.77 53.41 -10.92
CA ILE A 19 14.99 54.15 -9.92
C ILE A 19 15.90 55.12 -9.17
N GLY A 20 17.07 54.65 -8.71
CA GLY A 20 18.05 55.46 -7.98
C GLY A 20 18.62 56.59 -8.83
N ILE A 21 18.99 56.32 -10.10
CA ILE A 21 19.43 57.33 -11.06
C ILE A 21 18.34 58.38 -11.27
N HIS A 22 17.07 57.96 -11.39
CA HIS A 22 15.96 58.88 -11.60
C HIS A 22 15.70 59.77 -10.37
N LEU A 23 15.81 59.21 -9.17
CA LEU A 23 15.68 59.97 -7.92
C LEU A 23 16.85 60.95 -7.69
N LEU A 24 18.04 60.63 -8.22
CA LEU A 24 19.24 61.46 -8.10
C LEU A 24 19.42 62.46 -9.25
N SER A 25 18.70 62.27 -10.36
CA SER A 25 18.77 63.14 -11.54
C SER A 25 18.20 64.52 -11.22
N ARG A 26 19.09 65.52 -11.19
CA ARG A 26 18.72 66.94 -11.06
C ARG A 26 18.64 67.52 -12.45
N LYS A 27 17.51 68.12 -12.79
CA LYS A 27 17.35 68.81 -14.06
C LYS A 27 18.29 70.03 -14.09
N GLU A 28 19.16 70.10 -15.09
CA GLU A 28 19.93 71.32 -15.35
C GLU A 28 18.95 72.46 -15.62
N GLY A 29 19.10 73.55 -14.88
CA GLY A 29 18.26 74.74 -15.04
C GLY A 29 18.37 75.26 -16.47
N LYS A 30 17.25 75.70 -17.04
CA LYS A 30 17.26 76.32 -18.37
C LYS A 30 18.21 77.53 -18.34
N VAL A 31 19.31 77.47 -19.09
CA VAL A 31 20.25 78.58 -19.20
C VAL A 31 19.54 79.70 -19.96
N ILE A 32 19.33 80.83 -19.29
CA ILE A 32 18.75 82.03 -19.90
C ILE A 32 19.90 83.02 -20.09
N TYR A 33 20.17 83.39 -21.33
CA TYR A 33 21.17 84.40 -21.66
C TYR A 33 20.64 85.78 -21.28
N ILE A 34 21.35 86.47 -20.39
CA ILE A 34 21.01 87.81 -19.91
C ILE A 34 22.23 88.74 -20.07
N GLY A 35 21.99 89.99 -20.46
CA GLY A 35 23.02 90.93 -20.88
C GLY A 35 23.86 91.56 -19.76
N SER A 36 23.46 91.44 -18.48
CA SER A 36 24.27 91.90 -17.34
C SER A 36 23.95 91.12 -16.07
N LEU A 37 24.98 90.67 -15.37
CA LEU A 37 24.89 89.98 -14.07
C LEU A 37 25.02 90.95 -12.88
N ARG A 38 25.18 92.26 -13.14
CA ARG A 38 25.55 93.27 -12.13
C ARG A 38 24.52 93.48 -11.01
N HIS A 39 23.27 93.09 -11.22
CA HIS A 39 22.16 93.31 -10.26
C HIS A 39 21.53 91.99 -9.80
N LEU A 40 22.20 90.87 -10.05
CA LEU A 40 21.77 89.56 -9.56
C LEU A 40 22.55 89.23 -8.30
N ASP A 41 21.88 89.31 -7.16
CA ASP A 41 22.42 88.79 -5.91
C ASP A 41 22.48 87.25 -5.96
N GLU A 42 23.53 86.66 -5.38
CA GLU A 42 23.65 85.22 -5.19
C GLU A 42 22.52 84.74 -4.28
N SER A 43 21.39 84.36 -4.87
CA SER A 43 20.32 83.72 -4.11
C SER A 43 20.82 82.35 -3.64
N ASN A 44 21.01 82.20 -2.32
CA ASN A 44 21.27 80.92 -1.69
C ASN A 44 20.06 80.01 -1.97
N THR A 45 20.21 79.08 -2.91
CA THR A 45 19.15 78.20 -3.42
C THR A 45 18.77 77.16 -2.37
N LYS A 46 18.09 77.61 -1.30
CA LYS A 46 17.35 76.74 -0.38
C LYS A 46 16.00 76.40 -1.00
N GLN A 47 16.01 75.54 -2.01
CA GLN A 47 14.79 74.78 -2.33
C GLN A 47 15.12 73.37 -2.80
N PHE A 48 15.65 72.59 -1.85
CA PHE A 48 15.36 71.16 -1.85
C PHE A 48 13.87 71.00 -1.56
N ARG A 49 13.07 70.64 -2.57
CA ARG A 49 11.85 69.80 -2.47
C ARG A 49 10.92 70.06 -3.65
N ALA A 50 11.13 69.31 -4.72
CA ALA A 50 10.03 68.67 -5.43
C ALA A 50 10.63 67.60 -6.33
N LEU A 51 10.45 66.33 -5.96
CA LEU A 51 10.63 65.20 -6.87
C LEU A 51 9.58 65.33 -7.97
N LYS A 52 9.85 66.13 -9.00
CA LYS A 52 9.05 66.12 -10.22
C LYS A 52 9.51 64.93 -11.04
N LEU A 53 8.72 63.86 -10.95
CA LEU A 53 8.81 62.69 -11.81
C LEU A 53 8.47 63.09 -13.25
N ASN A 54 9.43 63.72 -13.94
CA ASN A 54 9.35 63.96 -15.36
C ASN A 54 9.97 62.74 -16.05
N GLU A 55 9.35 62.19 -17.10
CA GLU A 55 9.82 60.98 -17.81
C GLU A 55 9.50 59.63 -17.15
N VAL A 56 8.45 59.58 -16.32
CA VAL A 56 7.94 58.34 -15.71
C VAL A 56 7.72 57.23 -16.74
N LEU A 57 7.21 57.57 -17.92
CA LEU A 57 6.98 56.60 -18.98
C LEU A 57 8.27 55.89 -19.42
N LEU A 58 9.37 56.62 -19.58
CA LEU A 58 10.66 56.05 -19.99
C LEU A 58 11.30 55.23 -18.85
N LEU A 59 11.17 55.70 -17.61
CA LEU A 59 11.59 54.96 -16.43
C LEU A 59 10.85 53.62 -16.31
N VAL A 60 9.52 53.64 -16.51
CA VAL A 60 8.68 52.43 -16.47
C VAL A 60 9.12 51.44 -17.56
N ILE A 61 9.37 51.90 -18.79
CA ILE A 61 9.87 51.04 -19.87
C ILE A 61 11.22 50.41 -19.51
N ARG A 62 12.16 51.18 -18.94
CA ARG A 62 13.46 50.64 -18.48
C ARG A 62 13.32 49.61 -17.37
N CYS A 63 12.40 49.84 -16.43
CA CYS A 63 12.11 48.86 -15.38
C CYS A 63 11.49 47.59 -15.97
N ILE A 64 10.56 47.72 -16.93
CA ILE A 64 9.95 46.58 -17.61
C ILE A 64 10.98 45.79 -18.41
N LEU A 65 11.93 46.45 -19.09
CA LEU A 65 13.04 45.79 -19.79
C LEU A 65 13.84 44.90 -18.84
N ILE A 66 14.24 45.42 -17.68
CA ILE A 66 14.95 44.64 -16.66
C ILE A 66 14.10 43.47 -16.19
N ILE A 67 12.81 43.68 -15.89
CA ILE A 67 11.90 42.61 -15.46
C ILE A 67 11.82 41.50 -16.52
N VAL A 68 11.60 41.85 -17.79
CA VAL A 68 11.48 40.88 -18.89
C VAL A 68 12.78 40.10 -19.08
N THR A 69 13.94 40.77 -19.01
CA THR A 69 15.25 40.11 -19.08
C THR A 69 15.46 39.13 -17.92
N VAL A 70 15.10 39.53 -16.69
CA VAL A 70 15.23 38.66 -15.52
C VAL A 70 14.29 37.45 -15.61
N LEU A 71 13.05 37.64 -16.09
CA LEU A 71 12.11 36.54 -16.31
C LEU A 71 12.59 35.54 -17.39
N LEU A 72 13.29 36.03 -18.42
CA LEU A 72 13.90 35.21 -19.45
C LEU A 72 15.07 34.39 -18.87
N LEU A 73 15.97 35.02 -18.09
CA LEU A 73 17.09 34.33 -17.45
C LEU A 73 16.63 33.32 -16.37
N ALA A 74 15.56 33.64 -15.65
CA ALA A 74 14.94 32.74 -14.67
C ALA A 74 14.24 31.54 -15.34
N GLY A 75 14.05 31.57 -16.67
CA GLY A 75 13.36 30.54 -17.44
C GLY A 75 11.92 30.38 -16.97
N LEU A 76 11.12 31.45 -17.11
CA LEU A 76 9.70 31.42 -16.75
C LEU A 76 8.95 30.39 -17.61
N GLN A 77 8.36 29.42 -16.94
CA GLN A 77 7.59 28.34 -17.55
C GLN A 77 6.14 28.37 -17.06
N VAL A 78 5.22 28.15 -17.99
CA VAL A 78 3.82 27.90 -17.67
C VAL A 78 3.65 26.40 -17.51
N LEU A 79 3.19 26.01 -16.31
CA LEU A 79 2.88 24.64 -15.99
C LEU A 79 1.54 24.29 -16.64
N ASN A 80 1.56 23.48 -17.69
CA ASN A 80 0.36 23.00 -18.33
C ASN A 80 -0.02 21.66 -17.71
N ILE A 81 -0.92 21.71 -16.73
CA ILE A 81 -1.46 20.52 -16.09
C ILE A 81 -2.54 19.99 -17.04
N PRO A 82 -2.42 18.76 -17.58
CA PRO A 82 -3.51 18.18 -18.37
C PRO A 82 -4.77 18.17 -17.53
N ALA A 83 -5.87 18.71 -18.06
CA ALA A 83 -7.14 18.69 -17.36
C ALA A 83 -7.60 17.23 -17.24
N ALA A 84 -7.56 16.66 -16.04
CA ALA A 84 -8.34 15.45 -15.78
C ALA A 84 -9.82 15.84 -15.86
N SER A 85 -10.52 15.33 -16.87
CA SER A 85 -11.96 15.54 -17.05
C SER A 85 -12.78 14.32 -16.65
N SER A 86 -12.18 13.13 -16.58
CA SER A 86 -12.91 11.91 -16.25
C SER A 86 -13.02 11.71 -14.74
N LYS A 87 -14.20 11.27 -14.31
CA LYS A 87 -14.47 10.74 -12.97
C LYS A 87 -14.81 9.27 -13.12
N TRP A 88 -14.18 8.41 -12.32
CA TRP A 88 -14.34 6.97 -12.48
C TRP A 88 -15.04 6.35 -11.27
N LEU A 89 -16.05 5.54 -11.56
CA LEU A 89 -16.67 4.63 -10.61
C LEU A 89 -16.13 3.23 -10.89
N VAL A 90 -15.27 2.72 -10.01
CA VAL A 90 -14.67 1.39 -10.13
C VAL A 90 -15.44 0.41 -9.25
N ILE A 91 -16.03 -0.62 -9.86
CA ILE A 91 -16.88 -1.59 -9.16
C ILE A 91 -16.24 -2.98 -9.23
N GLU A 92 -16.17 -3.67 -8.11
CA GLU A 92 -15.80 -5.09 -8.09
C GLU A 92 -16.84 -5.94 -8.83
N PRO A 93 -16.42 -6.84 -9.74
CA PRO A 93 -17.33 -7.73 -10.44
C PRO A 93 -18.25 -8.52 -9.48
N GLY A 94 -19.55 -8.47 -9.75
CA GLY A 94 -20.60 -9.12 -8.97
C GLY A 94 -21.37 -8.19 -8.04
N ILE A 95 -20.77 -7.07 -7.60
CA ILE A 95 -21.40 -6.11 -6.69
C ILE A 95 -22.54 -5.33 -7.37
N GLN A 96 -22.46 -5.09 -8.67
CA GLN A 96 -23.48 -4.39 -9.45
C GLN A 96 -24.86 -5.06 -9.42
N LYS A 97 -24.95 -6.32 -8.98
CA LYS A 97 -26.21 -7.05 -8.82
C LYS A 97 -26.91 -6.75 -7.49
N ASP A 98 -26.24 -6.08 -6.56
CA ASP A 98 -26.80 -5.73 -5.27
C ASP A 98 -27.72 -4.50 -5.37
N ALA A 99 -29.02 -4.74 -5.25
CA ALA A 99 -30.04 -3.70 -5.34
C ALA A 99 -29.85 -2.55 -4.33
N ARG A 100 -29.13 -2.78 -3.22
CA ARG A 100 -28.80 -1.74 -2.22
C ARG A 100 -27.98 -0.60 -2.82
N LEU A 101 -27.23 -0.86 -3.89
CA LEU A 101 -26.28 0.08 -4.46
C LEU A 101 -26.83 0.86 -5.64
N ASN A 102 -27.95 0.44 -6.23
CA ASN A 102 -28.53 1.08 -7.43
C ASN A 102 -28.69 2.59 -7.26
N SER A 103 -29.22 3.04 -6.12
CA SER A 103 -29.40 4.47 -5.84
C SER A 103 -28.07 5.26 -5.84
N LEU A 104 -27.01 4.68 -5.28
CA LEU A 104 -25.68 5.27 -5.23
C LEU A 104 -25.04 5.27 -6.63
N THR A 105 -25.10 4.16 -7.34
CA THR A 105 -24.52 4.05 -8.70
C THR A 105 -25.22 4.97 -9.68
N ASP A 106 -26.55 5.10 -9.60
CA ASP A 106 -27.34 6.00 -10.46
C ASP A 106 -27.00 7.47 -10.17
N SER A 107 -26.87 7.83 -8.89
CA SER A 107 -26.47 9.18 -8.48
C SER A 107 -25.06 9.53 -8.95
N LEU A 108 -24.12 8.58 -8.89
CA LEU A 108 -22.74 8.79 -9.37
C LEU A 108 -22.71 8.88 -10.90
N THR A 109 -23.46 8.04 -11.60
CA THR A 109 -23.58 8.12 -13.06
C THR A 109 -24.15 9.47 -13.49
N ALA A 110 -25.21 9.95 -12.82
CA ALA A 110 -25.78 11.29 -13.05
C ALA A 110 -24.81 12.44 -12.74
N ALA A 111 -23.86 12.23 -11.83
CA ALA A 111 -22.79 13.19 -11.50
C ALA A 111 -21.59 13.15 -12.48
N GLY A 112 -21.69 12.34 -13.54
CA GLY A 112 -20.71 12.22 -14.62
C GLY A 112 -19.60 11.20 -14.36
N TYR A 113 -19.82 10.19 -13.51
CA TYR A 113 -18.87 9.10 -13.32
C TYR A 113 -19.04 8.03 -14.40
N GLU A 114 -17.92 7.64 -15.03
CA GLU A 114 -17.85 6.52 -15.94
C GLU A 114 -17.64 5.23 -15.14
N THR A 115 -18.44 4.20 -15.42
CA THR A 115 -18.35 2.92 -14.71
C THR A 115 -17.27 2.04 -15.33
N HIS A 116 -16.36 1.57 -14.48
CA HIS A 116 -15.30 0.63 -14.80
C HIS A 116 -15.32 -0.55 -13.83
N PHE A 117 -14.86 -1.71 -14.27
CA PHE A 117 -14.76 -2.90 -13.43
C PHE A 117 -13.38 -3.04 -12.81
N MET A 118 -13.32 -3.57 -11.58
CA MET A 118 -12.09 -3.79 -10.83
C MET A 118 -11.32 -5.01 -11.36
N ALA A 119 -10.68 -4.81 -12.49
CA ALA A 119 -9.79 -5.78 -13.13
C ALA A 119 -8.55 -5.05 -13.67
N PHE A 120 -7.60 -5.82 -14.19
CA PHE A 120 -6.45 -5.24 -14.88
C PHE A 120 -6.92 -4.26 -15.98
N ASP A 121 -6.32 -3.06 -16.01
CA ASP A 121 -6.65 -1.96 -16.92
C ASP A 121 -8.10 -1.40 -16.85
N PHE A 122 -8.90 -1.79 -15.87
CA PHE A 122 -10.22 -1.21 -15.58
C PHE A 122 -11.18 -1.16 -16.79
N PRO A 123 -11.59 -2.33 -17.34
CA PRO A 123 -12.48 -2.38 -18.49
C PRO A 123 -13.87 -1.81 -18.17
N VAL A 124 -14.52 -1.21 -19.18
CA VAL A 124 -15.88 -0.65 -19.06
C VAL A 124 -16.96 -1.74 -19.05
N ARG A 125 -16.66 -2.91 -19.61
CA ARG A 125 -17.55 -4.07 -19.62
C ARG A 125 -17.04 -5.12 -18.64
N GLU A 126 -17.96 -5.78 -17.96
CA GLU A 126 -17.64 -6.92 -17.12
C GLU A 126 -17.06 -8.03 -18.00
N ASP A 127 -15.77 -8.28 -17.84
CA ASP A 127 -15.12 -9.43 -18.45
C ASP A 127 -15.17 -10.59 -17.45
N THR A 128 -16.15 -11.47 -17.61
CA THR A 128 -16.28 -12.70 -16.82
C THR A 128 -15.11 -13.67 -16.98
N THR A 129 -14.21 -13.45 -17.96
CA THR A 129 -13.00 -14.24 -18.18
C THR A 129 -11.75 -13.61 -17.57
N ALA A 130 -11.82 -12.34 -17.14
CA ALA A 130 -10.72 -11.66 -16.50
C ALA A 130 -10.41 -12.33 -15.15
N VAL A 131 -9.16 -12.78 -15.05
CA VAL A 131 -8.59 -13.49 -13.93
C VAL A 131 -8.88 -12.74 -12.63
N ASN A 132 -9.60 -13.44 -11.76
CA ASN A 132 -9.68 -13.31 -10.31
C ASN A 132 -8.58 -12.37 -9.76
N THR A 133 -8.91 -11.09 -9.58
CA THR A 133 -8.01 -10.08 -9.03
C THR A 133 -7.86 -10.32 -7.53
N ALA A 134 -7.10 -11.36 -7.17
CA ALA A 134 -6.87 -11.79 -5.79
C ALA A 134 -6.10 -10.76 -4.93
N ASN A 135 -5.72 -9.61 -5.48
CA ASN A 135 -5.05 -8.55 -4.73
C ASN A 135 -5.41 -7.15 -5.24
N TYR A 136 -5.92 -6.30 -4.36
CA TYR A 136 -6.30 -4.92 -4.68
C TYR A 136 -5.10 -3.95 -4.76
N TRP A 137 -3.98 -4.22 -4.07
CA TRP A 137 -2.84 -3.27 -4.05
C TRP A 137 -2.26 -2.96 -5.45
N PRO A 138 -2.00 -3.95 -6.32
CA PRO A 138 -1.53 -3.68 -7.68
C PRO A 138 -2.53 -2.87 -8.53
N LEU A 139 -3.83 -3.03 -8.28
CA LEU A 139 -4.87 -2.26 -8.98
C LEU A 139 -4.89 -0.80 -8.52
N ILE A 140 -4.74 -0.56 -7.22
CA ILE A 140 -4.61 0.80 -6.67
C ILE A 140 -3.38 1.49 -7.27
N GLU A 141 -2.27 0.78 -7.46
CA GLU A 141 -1.08 1.34 -8.11
C GLU A 141 -1.33 1.67 -9.59
N GLN A 142 -2.13 0.88 -10.31
CA GLN A 142 -2.57 1.21 -11.67
C GLN A 142 -3.49 2.44 -11.70
N LEU A 143 -4.44 2.56 -10.76
CA LEU A 143 -5.29 3.76 -10.64
C LEU A 143 -4.45 5.00 -10.37
N LYS A 144 -3.42 4.86 -9.53
CA LYS A 144 -2.42 5.89 -9.25
C LYS A 144 -1.60 6.30 -10.46
N ALA A 145 -1.56 5.54 -11.55
CA ALA A 145 -0.86 5.93 -12.76
C ALA A 145 -1.75 6.66 -13.77
N LYS A 146 -3.09 6.56 -13.63
CA LYS A 146 -4.05 7.17 -14.55
C LYS A 146 -4.32 8.64 -14.16
N VAL A 147 -4.58 9.47 -15.16
CA VAL A 147 -4.90 10.90 -14.98
C VAL A 147 -6.42 11.05 -14.80
N ILE A 148 -6.91 10.90 -13.57
CA ILE A 148 -8.35 10.90 -13.22
C ILE A 148 -8.62 11.98 -12.17
N GLN A 149 -9.76 12.67 -12.28
CA GLN A 149 -10.09 13.78 -11.38
C GLN A 149 -10.58 13.29 -10.01
N ASP A 150 -11.52 12.36 -10.02
CA ASP A 150 -12.13 11.78 -8.83
C ASP A 150 -12.43 10.30 -9.08
N ILE A 151 -12.19 9.46 -8.07
CA ILE A 151 -12.31 8.01 -8.17
C ILE A 151 -13.16 7.54 -6.99
N VAL A 152 -14.25 6.84 -7.28
CA VAL A 152 -15.02 6.12 -6.27
C VAL A 152 -14.86 4.63 -6.53
N VAL A 153 -14.34 3.89 -5.56
CA VAL A 153 -14.20 2.44 -5.61
C VAL A 153 -15.27 1.81 -4.73
N ILE A 154 -16.01 0.84 -5.28
CA ILE A 154 -16.97 0.01 -4.55
C ILE A 154 -16.50 -1.44 -4.62
N SER A 155 -16.19 -2.04 -3.46
CA SER A 155 -15.70 -3.42 -3.36
C SER A 155 -16.21 -4.11 -2.10
N HIS A 156 -16.08 -5.43 -2.02
CA HIS A 156 -16.29 -6.18 -0.78
C HIS A 156 -15.17 -5.93 0.23
N SER A 157 -14.00 -5.48 -0.25
CA SER A 157 -12.82 -5.18 0.57
C SER A 157 -12.40 -6.36 1.45
N HIS A 158 -12.50 -7.59 0.95
CA HIS A 158 -12.14 -8.76 1.75
C HIS A 158 -10.66 -8.71 2.14
N LEU A 159 -10.37 -9.01 3.41
CA LEU A 159 -9.02 -8.95 3.96
C LEU A 159 -8.04 -9.85 3.19
N LYS A 160 -8.52 -11.00 2.69
CA LYS A 160 -7.73 -11.95 1.89
C LYS A 160 -7.27 -11.39 0.54
N ASP A 161 -7.96 -10.37 0.04
CA ASP A 161 -7.67 -9.72 -1.25
C ASP A 161 -6.74 -8.50 -1.06
N PHE A 162 -6.14 -8.34 0.12
CA PHE A 162 -5.05 -7.39 0.39
C PHE A 162 -3.80 -8.17 0.80
N THR A 163 -2.90 -8.41 -0.16
CA THR A 163 -1.67 -9.18 0.09
C THR A 163 -0.42 -8.37 -0.22
N GLY A 164 0.58 -8.44 0.66
CA GLY A 164 1.84 -7.70 0.53
C GLY A 164 1.84 -6.35 1.26
N GLU A 165 2.78 -5.49 0.89
CA GLU A 165 2.95 -4.18 1.53
C GLU A 165 1.82 -3.22 1.17
N ARG A 166 1.36 -2.47 2.17
CA ARG A 166 0.32 -1.47 1.99
C ARG A 166 0.85 -0.33 1.12
N ILE A 167 0.07 0.03 0.10
CA ILE A 167 0.39 1.14 -0.79
C ILE A 167 -0.40 2.38 -0.34
N PRO A 168 0.21 3.59 -0.34
CA PRO A 168 -0.50 4.82 -0.04
C PRO A 168 -1.59 5.10 -1.09
N VAL A 169 -2.81 5.31 -0.61
CA VAL A 169 -4.00 5.58 -1.43
C VAL A 169 -4.06 7.09 -1.77
N PRO A 170 -4.40 7.47 -3.01
CA PRO A 170 -4.63 8.87 -3.40
C PRO A 170 -5.77 9.52 -2.61
N PRO A 171 -5.68 10.81 -2.27
CA PRO A 171 -6.79 11.54 -1.66
C PRO A 171 -7.98 11.76 -2.61
N THR A 172 -7.77 11.61 -3.92
CA THR A 172 -8.82 11.62 -4.95
C THR A 172 -9.57 10.29 -5.04
N LEU A 173 -9.13 9.26 -4.30
CA LEU A 173 -9.77 7.96 -4.26
C LEU A 173 -10.61 7.86 -2.99
N LYS A 174 -11.93 7.70 -3.17
CA LYS A 174 -12.86 7.35 -2.11
C LYS A 174 -13.19 5.88 -2.23
N TRP A 175 -13.05 5.15 -1.13
CA TRP A 175 -13.32 3.72 -1.08
C TRP A 175 -14.59 3.47 -0.26
N ILE A 176 -15.51 2.70 -0.81
CA ILE A 176 -16.78 2.32 -0.17
C ILE A 176 -16.79 0.80 -0.09
N THR A 177 -16.90 0.29 1.13
CA THR A 177 -16.96 -1.15 1.38
C THR A 177 -18.40 -1.62 1.44
N VAL A 178 -18.70 -2.72 0.74
CA VAL A 178 -20.00 -3.37 0.75
C VAL A 178 -19.94 -4.56 1.69
N ASP A 179 -20.71 -4.48 2.78
CA ASP A 179 -20.77 -5.56 3.75
C ASP A 179 -21.26 -6.87 3.11
N ALA A 180 -20.43 -7.90 3.24
CA ALA A 180 -20.77 -9.25 2.87
C ALA A 180 -21.80 -9.81 3.86
N LYS A 181 -22.85 -10.45 3.33
CA LYS A 181 -23.81 -11.18 4.17
C LYS A 181 -23.07 -12.25 4.98
N PRO A 182 -23.34 -12.39 6.30
CA PRO A 182 -22.76 -13.43 7.13
C PRO A 182 -22.82 -14.80 6.43
N GLY A 183 -21.70 -15.48 6.41
CA GLY A 183 -21.51 -16.75 5.72
C GLY A 183 -21.16 -17.85 6.70
N GLN A 184 -21.55 -19.07 6.31
CA GLN A 184 -21.19 -20.26 7.05
C GLN A 184 -20.76 -21.38 6.10
N SER A 185 -19.77 -22.16 6.52
CA SER A 185 -19.29 -23.33 5.77
C SER A 185 -18.78 -24.41 6.72
N ILE A 186 -18.95 -25.66 6.33
CA ILE A 186 -18.28 -26.79 6.99
C ILE A 186 -16.84 -26.84 6.47
N VAL A 187 -15.88 -26.65 7.37
CA VAL A 187 -14.44 -26.66 7.06
C VAL A 187 -13.87 -28.07 7.17
N LEU A 188 -14.39 -28.87 8.10
CA LEU A 188 -14.01 -30.26 8.29
C LEU A 188 -15.23 -31.05 8.77
N ALA A 189 -15.47 -32.23 8.19
CA ALA A 189 -16.41 -33.21 8.72
C ALA A 189 -15.72 -34.57 8.77
N GLN A 190 -15.62 -35.15 9.96
CA GLN A 190 -14.95 -36.43 10.16
C GLN A 190 -15.79 -37.37 11.02
N ARG A 191 -15.85 -38.63 10.62
CA ARG A 191 -16.53 -39.70 11.35
C ARG A 191 -15.78 -40.01 12.64
N TYR A 192 -16.39 -39.80 13.80
CA TYR A 192 -15.76 -40.06 15.11
C TYR A 192 -16.05 -41.49 15.62
N THR A 193 -17.28 -41.96 15.45
CA THR A 193 -17.68 -43.37 15.68
C THR A 193 -18.52 -43.86 14.51
N SER A 194 -19.01 -45.11 14.54
CA SER A 194 -19.95 -45.61 13.52
C SER A 194 -21.18 -44.71 13.37
N ASP A 195 -21.61 -44.07 14.46
CA ASP A 195 -22.90 -43.39 14.57
C ASP A 195 -22.76 -41.89 14.84
N SER A 196 -21.53 -41.37 14.92
CA SER A 196 -21.28 -39.95 15.17
C SER A 196 -20.18 -39.36 14.28
N ALA A 197 -20.37 -38.11 13.86
CA ALA A 197 -19.36 -37.28 13.22
C ALA A 197 -19.06 -36.03 14.06
N THR A 198 -17.82 -35.58 13.99
CA THR A 198 -17.40 -34.25 14.43
C THR A 198 -17.32 -33.33 13.23
N VAL A 199 -17.96 -32.18 13.32
CA VAL A 199 -18.01 -31.14 12.29
C VAL A 199 -17.36 -29.88 12.83
N ARG A 200 -16.41 -29.31 12.09
CA ARG A 200 -15.85 -27.98 12.32
C ARG A 200 -16.51 -26.99 11.37
N LEU A 201 -17.25 -26.06 11.94
CA LEU A 201 -17.95 -25.00 11.22
C LEU A 201 -17.12 -23.73 11.26
N ALA A 202 -17.04 -23.02 10.14
CA ALA A 202 -16.58 -21.65 10.06
C ALA A 202 -17.77 -20.73 9.87
N LYS A 203 -17.91 -19.76 10.77
CA LYS A 203 -18.86 -18.65 10.66
C LYS A 203 -18.06 -17.38 10.45
N SER A 204 -18.27 -16.72 9.32
CA SER A 204 -17.56 -15.48 8.99
C SER A 204 -18.55 -14.36 8.73
N ASP A 205 -18.28 -13.22 9.32
CA ASP A 205 -18.89 -11.93 8.96
C ASP A 205 -17.79 -10.96 8.52
N GLY A 206 -18.14 -9.69 8.31
CA GLY A 206 -17.17 -8.66 7.92
C GLY A 206 -16.10 -8.37 8.99
N SER A 207 -16.36 -8.67 10.26
CA SER A 207 -15.46 -8.37 11.37
C SER A 207 -14.58 -9.55 11.79
N GLN A 208 -15.13 -10.76 11.83
CA GLN A 208 -14.48 -11.91 12.43
C GLN A 208 -14.80 -13.22 11.70
N MET A 209 -13.89 -14.18 11.87
CA MET A 209 -14.08 -15.56 11.48
C MET A 209 -13.96 -16.44 12.73
N ARG A 210 -15.04 -17.12 13.07
CA ARG A 210 -15.13 -17.98 14.26
C ARG A 210 -15.26 -19.44 13.84
N TYR A 211 -14.54 -20.32 14.53
CA TYR A 211 -14.66 -21.76 14.38
C TYR A 211 -15.40 -22.38 15.56
N THR A 212 -16.32 -23.28 15.28
CA THR A 212 -17.03 -24.06 16.30
C THR A 212 -17.02 -25.53 15.94
N TYR A 213 -16.96 -26.38 16.95
CA TYR A 213 -17.09 -27.82 16.78
C TYR A 213 -18.47 -28.27 17.22
N GLN A 214 -19.07 -29.17 16.44
CA GLN A 214 -20.35 -29.78 16.74
C GLN A 214 -20.26 -31.29 16.48
N GLN A 215 -20.85 -32.08 17.38
CA GLN A 215 -21.08 -33.49 17.11
C GLN A 215 -22.46 -33.67 16.49
N THR A 216 -22.56 -34.53 15.49
CA THR A 216 -23.82 -34.88 14.83
C THR A 216 -23.94 -36.38 14.71
N ALA A 217 -25.17 -36.89 14.87
CA ALA A 217 -25.49 -38.27 14.57
C ALA A 217 -25.38 -38.51 13.06
N ILE A 218 -24.89 -39.69 12.69
CA ILE A 218 -24.76 -40.14 11.30
C ILE A 218 -25.06 -41.63 11.23
N THR A 219 -25.32 -42.15 10.03
CA THR A 219 -25.36 -43.61 9.80
C THR A 219 -24.02 -44.16 9.30
N PRO A 220 -23.75 -45.47 9.42
CA PRO A 220 -22.51 -46.08 8.96
C PRO A 220 -22.22 -45.85 7.46
N GLU A 221 -23.26 -45.81 6.63
CA GLU A 221 -23.14 -45.66 5.16
C GLU A 221 -23.19 -44.20 4.70
N GLN A 222 -23.45 -43.26 5.61
CA GLN A 222 -23.57 -41.84 5.28
C GLN A 222 -22.25 -41.27 4.77
N ARG A 223 -22.31 -40.61 3.60
CA ARG A 223 -21.14 -40.00 2.94
C ARG A 223 -21.08 -38.49 3.05
N THR A 224 -22.17 -37.85 3.42
CA THR A 224 -22.25 -36.39 3.56
C THR A 224 -22.88 -36.01 4.88
N VAL A 225 -22.44 -34.88 5.43
CA VAL A 225 -23.01 -34.32 6.66
C VAL A 225 -23.53 -32.92 6.36
N THR A 226 -24.75 -32.67 6.82
CA THR A 226 -25.37 -31.36 6.78
C THR A 226 -25.44 -30.81 8.19
N ALA A 227 -24.88 -29.63 8.41
CA ALA A 227 -24.93 -28.94 9.69
C ALA A 227 -25.19 -27.45 9.45
N GLU A 228 -26.23 -26.92 10.12
CA GLU A 228 -26.63 -25.50 10.06
C GLU A 228 -26.72 -24.96 8.61
N GLY A 229 -27.33 -25.75 7.70
CA GLY A 229 -27.58 -25.37 6.31
C GLY A 229 -26.40 -25.54 5.33
N ALA A 230 -25.22 -25.94 5.82
CA ALA A 230 -24.07 -26.29 4.98
C ALA A 230 -23.91 -27.81 4.87
N THR A 231 -23.47 -28.30 3.72
CA THR A 231 -23.23 -29.73 3.46
C THR A 231 -21.77 -29.96 3.06
N ALA A 232 -21.13 -30.99 3.61
CA ALA A 232 -19.79 -31.41 3.24
C ALA A 232 -19.66 -32.93 3.15
N GLN A 233 -18.63 -33.38 2.42
CA GLN A 233 -18.25 -34.79 2.40
C GLN A 233 -17.74 -35.22 3.77
N LEU A 234 -18.16 -36.40 4.20
CA LEU A 234 -17.72 -37.00 5.44
C LEU A 234 -16.41 -37.75 5.22
N GLY A 235 -15.34 -37.26 5.81
CA GLY A 235 -14.05 -37.94 5.82
C GLY A 235 -13.99 -39.04 6.88
N SER A 236 -13.04 -39.97 6.71
CA SER A 236 -12.62 -40.88 7.76
C SER A 236 -11.75 -40.14 8.79
N THR A 237 -11.83 -40.53 10.07
CA THR A 237 -10.76 -40.20 11.03
C THR A 237 -9.59 -41.14 10.79
N ASP A 238 -8.49 -40.59 10.30
CA ASP A 238 -7.20 -41.26 10.42
C ASP A 238 -6.51 -40.80 11.69
N THR A 239 -5.91 -41.73 12.43
CA THR A 239 -5.19 -41.42 13.66
C THR A 239 -3.76 -41.04 13.31
N LEU A 240 -3.36 -39.83 13.68
CA LEU A 240 -1.99 -39.37 13.46
C LEU A 240 -1.04 -40.09 14.41
N HIS A 241 -0.13 -40.90 13.88
CA HIS A 241 0.87 -41.63 14.65
C HIS A 241 2.15 -40.82 14.75
N VAL A 242 2.46 -40.37 15.97
CA VAL A 242 3.65 -39.57 16.29
C VAL A 242 4.58 -40.39 17.18
N ILE A 243 5.81 -40.59 16.74
CA ILE A 243 6.87 -41.21 17.55
C ILE A 243 7.82 -40.13 18.07
N ILE A 244 8.11 -40.16 19.36
CA ILE A 244 9.16 -39.37 20.00
C ILE A 244 10.31 -40.32 20.36
N ALA A 245 11.42 -40.19 19.63
CA ALA A 245 12.65 -40.91 19.89
C ALA A 245 13.67 -39.98 20.55
N TYR A 246 14.18 -40.32 21.73
CA TYR A 246 15.06 -39.43 22.49
C TYR A 246 16.20 -40.16 23.20
N ASP A 247 17.34 -39.49 23.33
CA ASP A 247 18.42 -39.94 24.23
C ASP A 247 18.15 -39.44 25.66
N LYS A 248 18.74 -40.09 26.69
CA LYS A 248 18.57 -39.70 28.10
C LYS A 248 18.81 -38.20 28.37
N ALA A 249 19.76 -37.58 27.67
CA ALA A 249 20.07 -36.15 27.78
C ALA A 249 18.90 -35.23 27.36
N PHE A 250 17.96 -35.72 26.54
CA PHE A 250 16.80 -35.00 26.00
C PHE A 250 15.48 -35.43 26.66
N GLN A 251 15.53 -36.12 27.81
CA GLN A 251 14.32 -36.59 28.49
C GLN A 251 13.35 -35.44 28.83
N PHE A 252 13.89 -34.29 29.24
CA PHE A 252 13.07 -33.13 29.57
C PHE A 252 12.39 -32.55 28.31
N ASP A 253 13.12 -32.44 27.21
CA ASP A 253 12.61 -32.00 25.91
C ASP A 253 11.48 -32.92 25.43
N ALA A 254 11.67 -34.24 25.55
CA ALA A 254 10.66 -35.23 25.19
C ALA A 254 9.37 -35.07 26.01
N ASN A 255 9.49 -34.74 27.31
CA ASN A 255 8.33 -34.47 28.17
C ASN A 255 7.55 -33.23 27.72
N ILE A 256 8.24 -32.15 27.33
CA ILE A 256 7.62 -30.93 26.82
C ILE A 256 6.88 -31.18 25.50
N VAL A 257 7.52 -31.89 24.56
CA VAL A 257 6.87 -32.27 23.29
C VAL A 257 5.65 -33.13 23.56
N THR A 258 5.77 -34.13 24.44
CA THR A 258 4.65 -34.99 24.83
C THR A 258 3.49 -34.19 25.43
N ALA A 259 3.77 -33.24 26.32
CA ALA A 259 2.76 -32.38 26.92
C ALA A 259 2.06 -31.52 25.85
N SER A 260 2.82 -30.98 24.89
CA SER A 260 2.28 -30.24 23.75
C SER A 260 1.37 -31.11 22.90
N LEU A 261 1.81 -32.31 22.48
CA LEU A 261 0.99 -33.23 21.69
C LEU A 261 -0.28 -33.67 22.44
N LYS A 262 -0.20 -33.89 23.75
CA LYS A 262 -1.36 -34.18 24.60
C LYS A 262 -2.36 -33.01 24.63
N ALA A 263 -1.89 -31.76 24.59
CA ALA A 263 -2.75 -30.60 24.49
C ALA A 263 -3.40 -30.50 23.11
N ILE A 264 -2.66 -30.76 22.03
CA ILE A 264 -3.20 -30.79 20.65
C ILE A 264 -4.27 -31.86 20.50
N ARG A 265 -4.08 -33.05 21.09
CA ARG A 265 -5.06 -34.15 21.10
C ARG A 265 -6.42 -33.78 21.72
N LYS A 266 -6.52 -32.67 22.48
CA LYS A 266 -7.80 -32.17 22.99
C LYS A 266 -8.67 -31.50 21.91
N ILE A 267 -8.09 -31.18 20.75
CA ILE A 267 -8.81 -30.62 19.61
C ILE A 267 -9.70 -31.72 19.02
N PRO A 268 -11.03 -31.50 18.90
CA PRO A 268 -11.92 -32.47 18.27
C PRO A 268 -11.51 -32.74 16.81
N ALA A 269 -11.70 -33.98 16.35
CA ALA A 269 -11.31 -34.42 15.00
C ALA A 269 -9.78 -34.38 14.72
N ALA A 270 -8.96 -34.48 15.76
CA ALA A 270 -7.51 -34.68 15.64
C ALA A 270 -7.03 -35.84 16.55
N PRO A 271 -7.39 -37.10 16.25
CA PRO A 271 -6.88 -38.24 17.00
C PRO A 271 -5.37 -38.36 16.80
N ILE A 272 -4.60 -38.32 17.90
CA ILE A 272 -3.14 -38.45 17.89
C ILE A 272 -2.74 -39.61 18.80
N ALA A 273 -2.07 -40.61 18.21
CA ALA A 273 -1.39 -41.68 18.91
C ALA A 273 0.08 -41.26 19.15
N ILE A 274 0.48 -41.19 20.43
CA ILE A 274 1.82 -40.74 20.83
C ILE A 274 2.59 -41.95 21.35
N HIS A 275 3.67 -42.32 20.67
CA HIS A 275 4.58 -43.37 21.08
C HIS A 275 5.93 -42.76 21.48
N ILE A 276 6.48 -43.20 22.61
CA ILE A 276 7.72 -42.65 23.15
C ILE A 276 8.71 -43.81 23.29
N THR A 277 9.92 -43.65 22.77
CA THR A 277 10.96 -44.70 22.83
C THR A 277 12.35 -44.09 23.00
N PRO A 278 13.28 -44.76 23.69
CA PRO A 278 14.69 -44.40 23.65
C PRO A 278 15.23 -44.47 22.21
N ALA A 279 16.07 -43.50 21.81
CA ALA A 279 16.62 -43.41 20.45
C ALA A 279 17.42 -44.68 20.05
N GLU A 280 18.07 -45.33 21.02
CA GLU A 280 18.79 -46.60 20.82
C GLU A 280 17.88 -47.80 20.51
N ASN A 281 16.63 -47.76 20.95
CA ASN A 281 15.64 -48.82 20.80
C ASN A 281 14.63 -48.54 19.69
N PHE A 282 14.84 -47.50 18.89
CA PHE A 282 13.94 -47.13 17.82
C PHE A 282 13.94 -48.21 16.71
N LYS A 283 12.80 -48.89 16.53
CA LYS A 283 12.62 -49.99 15.56
C LYS A 283 11.31 -49.91 14.76
N TYR A 284 10.61 -48.78 14.82
CA TYR A 284 9.29 -48.65 14.20
C TYR A 284 9.38 -48.58 12.68
N THR A 285 8.45 -49.26 12.00
CA THR A 285 8.39 -49.38 10.53
C THR A 285 7.42 -48.41 9.87
N SER A 286 6.47 -47.81 10.62
CA SER A 286 5.55 -46.80 10.09
C SER A 286 5.16 -45.77 11.15
N ALA A 287 5.19 -44.49 10.77
CA ALA A 287 4.66 -43.36 11.51
C ALA A 287 4.41 -42.19 10.55
N ASP A 288 3.47 -41.31 10.90
CA ASP A 288 3.26 -40.08 10.14
C ASP A 288 4.34 -39.04 10.49
N TRP A 289 4.69 -38.96 11.78
CA TRP A 289 5.68 -38.03 12.32
C TRP A 289 6.69 -38.71 13.24
N LEU A 290 7.96 -38.38 13.05
CA LEU A 290 9.07 -38.73 13.93
C LEU A 290 9.70 -37.46 14.54
N VAL A 291 9.64 -37.33 15.85
CA VAL A 291 10.39 -36.33 16.62
C VAL A 291 11.67 -36.97 17.14
N TRP A 292 12.81 -36.59 16.58
CA TRP A 292 14.14 -37.11 16.91
C TRP A 292 14.90 -36.12 17.80
N LEU A 293 15.00 -36.44 19.09
CA LEU A 293 15.66 -35.65 20.13
C LEU A 293 16.97 -36.32 20.55
N SER A 294 17.94 -36.28 19.64
CA SER A 294 19.28 -36.84 19.84
C SER A 294 20.27 -36.15 18.91
N GLU A 295 21.51 -35.98 19.37
CA GLU A 295 22.62 -35.49 18.54
C GLU A 295 23.21 -36.60 17.65
N LYS A 296 22.86 -37.86 17.91
CA LYS A 296 23.30 -38.98 17.09
C LYS A 296 22.64 -38.89 15.72
N LYS A 297 23.43 -39.20 14.69
CA LYS A 297 22.93 -39.23 13.31
C LYS A 297 21.78 -40.25 13.20
N MET A 298 20.61 -39.75 12.82
CA MET A 298 19.44 -40.58 12.56
C MET A 298 19.72 -41.49 11.35
N THR A 299 19.61 -42.81 11.57
CA THR A 299 19.78 -43.83 10.52
C THR A 299 18.48 -44.13 9.77
N TYR A 300 17.35 -43.62 10.27
CA TYR A 300 16.02 -43.86 9.71
C TYR A 300 15.74 -43.00 8.47
N LYS A 301 15.79 -43.64 7.30
CA LYS A 301 15.58 -42.98 6.00
C LYS A 301 14.14 -43.10 5.47
N ASP A 302 13.24 -43.75 6.20
CA ASP A 302 11.90 -44.01 5.68
C ASP A 302 11.04 -42.75 5.56
N ALA A 303 9.96 -42.97 4.82
CA ALA A 303 8.97 -42.07 4.26
C ALA A 303 7.99 -41.47 5.29
N CYS A 304 8.50 -40.70 6.27
CA CYS A 304 7.66 -39.97 7.24
C CYS A 304 8.13 -38.53 7.42
N HIS A 305 7.26 -37.69 7.98
CA HIS A 305 7.60 -36.33 8.38
C HIS A 305 8.47 -36.31 9.63
N LYS A 306 9.41 -35.36 9.73
CA LYS A 306 10.45 -35.40 10.76
C LYS A 306 10.66 -34.05 11.43
N ILE A 307 10.85 -34.08 12.75
CA ILE A 307 11.35 -32.95 13.54
C ILE A 307 12.64 -33.39 14.19
N THR A 308 13.77 -32.82 13.79
CA THR A 308 15.11 -33.24 14.25
C THR A 308 15.77 -32.14 15.06
N TYR A 309 16.36 -32.49 16.19
CA TYR A 309 17.17 -31.56 16.95
C TYR A 309 18.49 -31.29 16.23
N LYS A 310 18.80 -30.00 16.03
CA LYS A 310 20.11 -29.55 15.56
C LYS A 310 20.43 -28.25 16.27
N ASN A 311 21.37 -28.32 17.21
CA ASN A 311 21.85 -27.14 17.90
C ASN A 311 22.41 -26.14 16.89
N ASN A 312 21.75 -24.99 16.75
CA ASN A 312 22.20 -23.93 15.87
C ASN A 312 22.58 -22.71 16.70
N ALA A 313 23.83 -22.67 17.15
CA ALA A 313 24.38 -21.53 17.89
C ALA A 313 24.41 -20.22 17.06
N ALA A 314 24.18 -20.29 15.74
CA ALA A 314 24.34 -19.18 14.82
C ALA A 314 23.03 -18.64 14.22
N SER A 315 21.84 -19.20 14.49
CA SER A 315 20.60 -18.65 13.90
C SER A 315 19.36 -18.64 14.80
N THR A 316 18.81 -17.42 14.87
CA THR A 316 17.39 -17.02 14.89
C THR A 316 16.53 -17.39 16.10
N ASP A 317 15.72 -16.40 16.52
CA ASP A 317 14.62 -16.42 17.49
C ASP A 317 13.45 -17.39 17.13
N ILE A 318 13.72 -18.38 16.26
CA ILE A 318 12.74 -19.30 15.68
C ILE A 318 13.07 -20.71 16.14
N LEU A 319 12.16 -21.30 16.91
CA LEU A 319 12.33 -22.63 17.53
C LEU A 319 12.19 -23.80 16.54
N LEU A 320 11.28 -23.69 15.58
CA LEU A 320 11.02 -24.70 14.56
C LEU A 320 11.24 -24.09 13.17
N GLN A 321 12.28 -24.55 12.48
CA GLN A 321 12.66 -24.07 11.15
C GLN A 321 12.44 -25.17 10.10
N GLU A 322 12.06 -24.81 8.88
CA GLU A 322 11.98 -25.77 7.79
C GLU A 322 13.37 -26.34 7.45
N GLY A 323 13.42 -27.65 7.31
CA GLY A 323 14.59 -28.42 6.92
C GLY A 323 14.77 -28.45 5.39
N PRO A 324 15.78 -29.19 4.91
CA PRO A 324 16.05 -29.32 3.48
C PRO A 324 14.88 -29.97 2.74
N GLN A 325 14.75 -29.62 1.45
CA GLN A 325 13.71 -30.13 0.57
C GLN A 325 13.74 -31.67 0.52
N SER A 326 12.59 -32.27 0.77
CA SER A 326 12.38 -33.72 0.85
C SER A 326 10.92 -34.01 0.49
N PRO A 327 10.60 -35.21 -0.04
CA PRO A 327 9.20 -35.60 -0.27
C PRO A 327 8.35 -35.55 1.00
N PHE A 328 8.98 -35.63 2.17
CA PHE A 328 8.33 -35.44 3.46
C PHE A 328 8.81 -34.15 4.11
N GLN A 329 7.89 -33.42 4.74
CA GLN A 329 8.24 -32.26 5.57
C GLN A 329 9.31 -32.61 6.61
N GLN A 330 10.36 -31.80 6.65
CA GLN A 330 11.41 -31.88 7.65
C GLN A 330 11.47 -30.56 8.39
N TRP A 331 11.58 -30.62 9.71
CA TRP A 331 11.70 -29.47 10.58
C TRP A 331 12.91 -29.64 11.50
N LEU A 332 13.56 -28.52 11.80
CA LEU A 332 14.71 -28.43 12.68
C LEU A 332 14.28 -27.77 13.99
N LEU A 333 14.51 -28.46 15.10
CA LEU A 333 14.44 -27.90 16.45
C LEU A 333 15.81 -27.28 16.76
N THR A 334 15.85 -25.95 16.80
CA THR A 334 17.11 -25.16 16.81
C THR A 334 17.75 -25.02 18.19
N SER A 335 16.96 -25.19 19.26
CA SER A 335 17.41 -25.06 20.65
C SER A 335 16.81 -26.14 21.55
N ARG A 336 17.41 -26.31 22.73
CA ARG A 336 16.89 -27.18 23.79
C ARG A 336 15.57 -26.64 24.32
N LEU A 337 14.64 -27.53 24.63
CA LEU A 337 13.33 -27.14 25.14
C LEU A 337 13.38 -26.91 26.64
N THR A 338 13.12 -25.67 27.05
CA THR A 338 12.72 -25.33 28.42
C THR A 338 11.23 -24.94 28.44
N ILE A 339 10.64 -24.83 29.63
CA ILE A 339 9.26 -24.35 29.78
C ILE A 339 9.15 -22.94 29.17
N ASP A 340 10.10 -22.06 29.50
CA ASP A 340 10.10 -20.68 29.03
C ASP A 340 10.21 -20.60 27.50
N ILE A 341 11.14 -21.34 26.90
CA ILE A 341 11.31 -21.40 25.44
C ILE A 341 10.04 -21.95 24.78
N ALA A 342 9.45 -23.02 25.32
CA ALA A 342 8.24 -23.60 24.75
C ALA A 342 7.05 -22.63 24.78
N LEU A 343 6.92 -21.81 25.83
CA LEU A 343 5.87 -20.80 25.96
C LEU A 343 6.13 -19.59 25.06
N GLN A 344 7.35 -19.03 25.10
CA GLN A 344 7.74 -17.84 24.33
C GLN A 344 7.60 -18.06 22.83
N HIS A 345 7.97 -19.24 22.33
CA HIS A 345 7.87 -19.58 20.91
C HIS A 345 6.56 -20.31 20.54
N HIS A 346 5.60 -20.39 21.47
CA HIS A 346 4.31 -21.05 21.29
C HIS A 346 4.42 -22.47 20.68
N LEU A 347 5.29 -23.31 21.24
CA LEU A 347 5.63 -24.63 20.71
C LEU A 347 4.38 -25.46 20.37
N THR A 348 3.38 -25.47 21.25
CA THR A 348 2.17 -26.28 21.05
C THR A 348 1.38 -25.86 19.80
N THR A 349 1.18 -24.56 19.57
CA THR A 349 0.45 -24.08 18.38
C THR A 349 1.29 -24.26 17.13
N ARG A 350 2.62 -24.10 17.22
CA ARG A 350 3.54 -24.38 16.12
C ARG A 350 3.50 -25.85 15.71
N LEU A 351 3.60 -26.78 16.66
CA LEU A 351 3.47 -28.22 16.39
C LEU A 351 2.10 -28.55 15.78
N ALA A 352 1.01 -27.95 16.27
CA ALA A 352 -0.31 -28.13 15.67
C ALA A 352 -0.35 -27.63 14.22
N SER A 353 0.21 -26.46 13.94
CA SER A 353 0.24 -25.88 12.59
C SER A 353 1.06 -26.71 11.60
N VAL A 354 2.08 -27.40 12.10
CA VAL A 354 2.96 -28.26 11.30
C VAL A 354 2.31 -29.64 11.08
N MET A 355 1.81 -30.27 12.14
CA MET A 355 1.34 -31.66 12.10
C MET A 355 -0.09 -31.81 11.58
N LEU A 356 -0.96 -30.81 11.77
CA LEU A 356 -2.37 -30.84 11.37
C LEU A 356 -2.64 -29.99 10.12
N ASN A 357 -1.59 -29.67 9.35
CA ASN A 357 -1.73 -28.88 8.14
C ASN A 357 -2.47 -29.65 7.06
N ASN A 358 -3.73 -29.28 6.78
CA ASN A 358 -4.52 -29.85 5.70
C ASN A 358 -4.84 -28.75 4.66
N PRO A 359 -4.19 -28.77 3.48
CA PRO A 359 -4.40 -27.76 2.43
C PRO A 359 -5.86 -27.64 1.96
N GLU A 360 -6.62 -28.74 1.91
CA GLU A 360 -8.03 -28.72 1.51
C GLU A 360 -8.88 -27.97 2.55
N THR A 361 -8.65 -28.26 3.82
CA THR A 361 -9.34 -27.59 4.94
C THR A 361 -9.02 -26.09 4.97
N ILE A 362 -7.76 -25.73 4.73
CA ILE A 362 -7.33 -24.33 4.62
C ILE A 362 -8.00 -23.65 3.42
N ALA A 363 -8.04 -24.29 2.25
CA ALA A 363 -8.67 -23.72 1.06
C ALA A 363 -10.16 -23.47 1.26
N ILE A 364 -10.88 -24.39 1.92
CA ILE A 364 -12.29 -24.21 2.28
C ILE A 364 -12.44 -23.04 3.26
N ALA A 365 -11.59 -22.97 4.29
CA ALA A 365 -11.61 -21.87 5.26
C ALA A 365 -11.34 -20.51 4.59
N THR A 366 -10.33 -20.40 3.73
CA THR A 366 -9.99 -19.16 3.01
C THR A 366 -11.12 -18.71 2.07
N LYS A 367 -11.81 -19.65 1.42
CA LYS A 367 -12.99 -19.34 0.60
C LYS A 367 -14.16 -18.83 1.45
N ALA A 368 -14.37 -19.43 2.62
CA ALA A 368 -15.42 -19.05 3.56
C ALA A 368 -15.12 -17.75 4.33
N ASP A 369 -13.87 -17.28 4.33
CA ASP A 369 -13.48 -16.03 4.97
C ASP A 369 -14.08 -14.83 4.24
N LYS A 370 -14.88 -14.07 5.00
CA LYS A 370 -15.60 -12.88 4.56
C LYS A 370 -15.16 -11.62 5.31
N ARG A 371 -14.14 -11.71 6.17
CA ARG A 371 -13.62 -10.54 6.90
C ARG A 371 -13.24 -9.44 5.91
N ILE A 372 -13.53 -8.20 6.28
CA ILE A 372 -13.25 -7.01 5.46
C ILE A 372 -12.14 -6.19 6.09
N LEU A 373 -11.39 -5.48 5.27
CA LEU A 373 -10.47 -4.45 5.72
C LEU A 373 -11.30 -3.18 6.04
N PRO A 374 -11.22 -2.62 7.27
CA PRO A 374 -11.98 -1.43 7.61
C PRO A 374 -11.59 -0.22 6.76
N GLU A 375 -12.57 0.64 6.41
CA GLU A 375 -12.37 1.81 5.54
C GLU A 375 -11.33 2.80 6.07
N GLU A 376 -11.12 2.85 7.39
CA GLU A 376 -10.08 3.64 8.05
C GLU A 376 -8.67 3.28 7.55
N PHE A 377 -8.43 1.99 7.27
CA PHE A 377 -7.16 1.52 6.70
C PHE A 377 -7.04 1.81 5.20
N LEU A 378 -8.14 2.13 4.52
CA LEU A 378 -8.14 2.46 3.09
C LEU A 378 -8.08 3.99 2.87
N SER A 379 -8.58 4.77 3.81
CA SER A 379 -8.62 6.23 3.75
C SER A 379 -7.40 6.92 4.38
N ALA A 380 -6.68 6.29 5.32
CA ALA A 380 -5.53 6.90 5.97
C ALA A 380 -4.30 6.97 5.04
N SER A 381 -4.10 8.11 4.36
CA SER A 381 -2.89 8.37 3.57
C SER A 381 -1.69 8.60 4.51
N SER A 382 -0.77 7.63 4.57
CA SER A 382 0.41 7.70 5.47
C SER A 382 1.61 8.44 4.87
N GLU A 383 1.57 8.82 3.59
CA GLU A 383 2.70 9.42 2.89
C GLU A 383 2.35 10.70 2.12
N LYS A 384 3.38 11.51 1.82
CA LYS A 384 3.27 12.69 0.94
C LYS A 384 2.92 12.26 -0.49
N TYR A 385 1.63 12.05 -0.75
CA TYR A 385 1.13 11.75 -2.09
C TYR A 385 1.33 12.96 -3.03
N THR A 386 2.07 12.77 -4.12
CA THR A 386 2.16 13.73 -5.23
C THR A 386 1.20 13.30 -6.34
N PRO A 387 0.17 14.12 -6.66
CA PRO A 387 -0.84 13.74 -7.64
C PRO A 387 -0.25 13.53 -9.04
N VAL A 388 -0.77 12.55 -9.77
CA VAL A 388 -0.39 12.22 -11.17
C VAL A 388 -0.47 13.45 -12.06
N LEU A 389 -1.50 14.27 -11.85
CA LEU A 389 -1.69 15.54 -12.56
C LEU A 389 -0.46 16.45 -12.48
N LYS A 390 0.24 16.48 -11.33
CA LYS A 390 1.48 17.25 -11.19
C LYS A 390 2.67 16.56 -11.88
N ARG A 391 2.69 15.22 -11.95
CA ARG A 391 3.74 14.46 -12.65
C ARG A 391 3.60 14.53 -14.18
N ALA A 392 2.37 14.54 -14.68
CA ALA A 392 2.04 14.65 -16.10
C ALA A 392 2.04 16.10 -16.61
N ALA A 393 2.34 17.07 -15.75
CA ALA A 393 2.37 18.47 -16.12
C ALA A 393 3.52 18.74 -17.10
N VAL A 394 3.18 19.28 -18.27
CA VAL A 394 4.16 19.68 -19.28
C VAL A 394 4.50 21.14 -19.06
N THR A 395 5.78 21.45 -18.92
CA THR A 395 6.25 22.84 -18.84
C THR A 395 6.40 23.40 -20.24
N THR A 396 5.71 24.50 -20.53
CA THR A 396 5.90 25.25 -21.77
C THR A 396 6.80 26.46 -21.49
N PRO A 397 7.97 26.57 -22.13
CA PRO A 397 8.86 27.72 -21.95
C PRO A 397 8.26 28.96 -22.60
N LEU A 398 8.23 30.08 -21.87
CA LEU A 398 7.73 31.36 -22.38
C LEU A 398 8.81 32.17 -23.13
N ASP A 399 10.02 31.64 -23.25
CA ASP A 399 11.22 32.32 -23.76
C ASP A 399 10.99 32.98 -25.12
N LYS A 400 10.31 32.31 -26.06
CA LYS A 400 10.02 32.86 -27.40
C LYS A 400 9.18 34.15 -27.31
N TYR A 401 8.16 34.15 -26.46
CA TYR A 401 7.29 35.31 -26.28
C TYR A 401 8.00 36.43 -25.52
N LEU A 402 8.80 36.09 -24.52
CA LEU A 402 9.61 37.05 -23.77
C LEU A 402 10.69 37.71 -24.65
N ILE A 403 11.30 36.97 -25.58
CA ILE A 403 12.26 37.52 -26.56
C ILE A 403 11.58 38.53 -27.50
N ILE A 404 10.40 38.20 -28.02
CA ILE A 404 9.63 39.11 -28.88
C ILE A 404 9.23 40.38 -28.11
N LEU A 405 8.74 40.21 -26.87
CA LEU A 405 8.40 41.33 -26.00
C LEU A 405 9.61 42.20 -25.68
N LEU A 406 10.76 41.60 -25.41
CA LEU A 406 12.02 42.30 -25.15
C LEU A 406 12.44 43.14 -26.37
N ALA A 407 12.42 42.55 -27.57
CA ALA A 407 12.77 43.26 -28.80
C ALA A 407 11.83 44.45 -29.06
N PHE A 408 10.52 44.27 -28.85
CA PHE A 408 9.54 45.34 -28.96
C PHE A 408 9.78 46.46 -27.95
N MET A 409 10.06 46.11 -26.68
CA MET A 409 10.36 47.07 -25.63
C MET A 409 11.64 47.87 -25.89
N VAL A 410 12.69 47.24 -26.45
CA VAL A 410 13.93 47.93 -26.82
C VAL A 410 13.69 48.92 -27.96
N LEU A 411 12.90 48.55 -28.97
CA LEU A 411 12.56 49.44 -30.09
C LEU A 411 11.73 50.65 -29.62
N THR A 412 10.73 50.41 -28.77
CA THR A 412 9.89 51.48 -28.22
C THR A 412 10.67 52.42 -27.30
N GLU A 413 11.56 51.89 -26.47
CA GLU A 413 12.49 52.69 -25.66
C GLU A 413 13.35 53.59 -26.55
N ARG A 414 13.96 53.03 -27.61
CA ARG A 414 14.83 53.77 -28.53
C ARG A 414 14.10 54.86 -29.30
N LEU A 415 12.86 54.62 -29.73
CA LEU A 415 12.03 55.62 -30.40
C LEU A 415 11.62 56.77 -29.46
N LEU A 416 11.27 56.45 -28.22
CA LEU A 416 10.92 57.44 -27.20
C LEU A 416 12.12 58.27 -26.75
N ALA A 417 13.31 57.67 -26.66
CA ALA A 417 14.56 58.39 -26.41
C ALA A 417 14.88 59.36 -27.55
N TYR A 418 14.83 58.86 -28.81
CA TYR A 418 15.11 59.64 -30.01
C TYR A 418 14.20 60.88 -30.15
N HIS A 419 12.88 60.72 -29.96
CA HIS A 419 11.95 61.86 -30.03
C HIS A 419 12.27 62.94 -28.97
N ARG A 420 12.94 62.57 -27.88
CA ARG A 420 13.16 63.45 -26.72
C ARG A 420 14.60 63.99 -26.64
N ASN A 421 15.41 63.80 -27.69
CA ASN A 421 16.82 64.21 -27.76
C ASN A 421 17.66 63.65 -26.59
N GLN A 422 17.38 62.40 -26.18
CA GLN A 422 18.24 61.56 -25.34
C GLN A 422 18.81 60.44 -26.20
#